data_AF-A0A958L971-F1
#
_entry.id   AF-A0A958L971-F1
#
_cell.length_a   1.000
_cell.length_b   1.000
_cell.length_c   1.000
_cell.angle_alpha   90.00
_cell.angle_beta   90.00
_cell.angle_gamma   90.00
#
_symmetry.space_group_name_H-M   'P 1'
#
loop_
_entity.id
_entity.type
_entity.pdbx_description
1 polymer ?
#
loop_
_entity_poly.entity_id
_entity_poly.type
_entity_poly.pdbx_seq_one_letter_code
_entity_poly.pdbx_strand_id
1 'polypeptide(L)'
;SEAAVVGFPHDIKGQGIYAYVTLNEGVTGDAQLANELQNFVRDDIGAIAKPDRIQFSPALPKTRSGKIMRRILRKIAAGEKDSLGDTSTLADPQVVEDLLKQEVYS
;
A
#
# COMPACT_ATOMS: atom_id res chain seq x y z
N SER A 1 -3.43 -2.94 -13.64
CA SER A 1 -3.11 -2.99 -12.21
C SER A 1 -1.98 -2.02 -11.90
N GLU A 2 -1.85 -1.61 -10.64
CA GLU A 2 -0.76 -0.74 -10.18
C GLU A 2 -0.36 -1.08 -8.75
N ALA A 3 0.84 -0.65 -8.34
CA ALA A 3 1.32 -0.83 -6.97
C ALA A 3 2.15 0.37 -6.50
N ALA A 4 2.13 0.62 -5.20
CA ALA A 4 3.02 1.57 -4.54
C ALA A 4 3.62 0.96 -3.27
N VAL A 5 4.93 1.05 -3.16
CA VAL A 5 5.68 0.53 -2.01
C VAL A 5 6.22 1.69 -1.18
N VAL A 6 6.11 1.57 0.13
CA VAL A 6 6.62 2.53 1.12
C VAL A 6 7.24 1.80 2.31
N GLY A 7 8.12 2.49 3.03
CA GLY A 7 8.60 2.01 4.33
C GLY A 7 7.59 2.30 5.45
N PHE A 8 7.59 1.46 6.49
CA PHE A 8 6.87 1.72 7.74
C PHE A 8 7.72 1.33 8.96
N PRO A 9 7.48 1.90 10.15
CA PRO A 9 8.16 1.51 11.37
C PRO A 9 7.92 0.02 11.69
N HIS A 10 8.99 -0.74 11.86
CA HIS A 10 8.92 -2.16 12.15
C HIS A 10 9.86 -2.48 13.32
N ASP A 11 9.33 -3.07 14.39
CA ASP A 11 10.06 -3.23 15.66
C ASP A 11 11.37 -4.02 15.53
N ILE A 12 11.39 -5.07 14.70
CA ILE A 12 12.57 -5.91 14.48
C ILE A 12 13.52 -5.32 13.42
N LYS A 13 12.98 -4.85 12.28
CA LYS A 13 13.78 -4.43 11.12
C LYS A 13 14.18 -2.96 11.15
N GLY A 14 13.64 -2.17 12.07
CA GLY A 14 13.62 -0.71 12.03
C GLY A 14 12.63 -0.19 10.98
N GLN A 15 12.81 -0.60 9.72
CA GLN A 15 11.92 -0.25 8.61
C GLN A 15 11.46 -1.51 7.88
N GLY A 16 10.14 -1.72 7.84
CA GLY A 16 9.50 -2.78 7.06
C GLY A 16 9.03 -2.28 5.68
N ILE A 17 8.69 -3.23 4.80
CA ILE A 17 8.20 -2.97 3.45
C ILE A 17 6.67 -3.11 3.42
N TYR A 18 5.98 -2.04 3.06
CA TYR A 18 4.53 -2.00 2.90
C TYR A 18 4.16 -1.79 1.44
N ALA A 19 3.40 -2.72 0.86
CA ALA A 19 2.93 -2.65 -0.52
C ALA A 19 1.41 -2.41 -0.59
N TYR A 20 1.02 -1.35 -1.27
CA TYR A 20 -0.35 -1.09 -1.70
C TYR A 20 -0.53 -1.61 -3.12
N VAL A 21 -1.52 -2.46 -3.34
CA VAL A 21 -1.72 -3.15 -4.62
C VAL A 21 -3.14 -2.94 -5.12
N THR A 22 -3.28 -2.43 -6.33
CA THR A 22 -4.55 -2.36 -7.04
C THR A 22 -4.61 -3.48 -8.07
N LEU A 23 -5.54 -4.40 -7.83
CA LEU A 23 -5.77 -5.58 -8.65
C LEU A 23 -6.42 -5.21 -9.99
N ASN A 24 -6.31 -6.12 -10.95
CA ASN A 24 -7.06 -5.99 -12.19
C ASN A 24 -8.54 -6.23 -11.94
N GLU A 25 -9.39 -5.70 -12.82
CA GLU A 25 -10.83 -5.93 -12.77
C GLU A 25 -11.16 -7.43 -12.76
N GLY A 26 -12.12 -7.83 -11.93
CA GLY A 26 -12.52 -9.22 -11.76
C GLY A 26 -11.64 -10.06 -10.84
N VAL A 27 -10.55 -9.49 -10.29
CA VAL A 27 -9.69 -10.18 -9.30
C VAL A 27 -9.99 -9.66 -7.90
N THR A 28 -10.31 -10.58 -6.99
CA THR A 28 -10.50 -10.28 -5.56
C THR A 28 -9.23 -10.59 -4.79
N GLY A 29 -8.86 -9.69 -3.89
CA GLY A 29 -7.73 -9.88 -2.99
C GLY A 29 -8.11 -10.73 -1.79
N ASP A 30 -7.25 -11.69 -1.44
CA ASP A 30 -7.37 -12.48 -0.24
C ASP A 30 -5.97 -12.81 0.33
N ALA A 31 -5.96 -13.53 1.46
CA ALA A 31 -4.71 -13.92 2.11
C ALA A 31 -3.86 -14.88 1.25
N GLN A 32 -4.47 -15.70 0.39
CA GLN A 32 -3.74 -16.59 -0.49
C GLN A 32 -2.98 -15.78 -1.55
N LEU A 33 -3.67 -14.88 -2.25
CA LEU A 33 -3.07 -14.01 -3.25
C LEU A 33 -2.00 -13.09 -2.63
N ALA A 34 -2.21 -12.58 -1.41
CA ALA A 34 -1.19 -11.80 -0.72
C ALA A 34 0.09 -12.63 -0.49
N ASN A 35 -0.02 -13.88 -0.04
CA ASN A 35 1.13 -14.77 0.12
C ASN A 35 1.82 -15.09 -1.22
N GLU A 36 1.05 -15.32 -2.28
CA GLU A 36 1.58 -15.52 -3.63
C GLU A 36 2.40 -14.31 -4.10
N LEU A 37 1.88 -13.09 -3.91
CA LEU A 37 2.60 -11.86 -4.26
C LEU A 37 3.86 -11.63 -3.40
N GLN A 38 3.81 -11.95 -2.11
CA GLN A 38 5.01 -11.89 -1.26
C GLN A 38 6.09 -12.85 -1.76
N ASN A 39 5.72 -14.10 -2.03
CA ASN A 39 6.66 -15.11 -2.52
C ASN A 39 7.20 -14.75 -3.90
N PHE A 40 6.36 -14.22 -4.78
CA PHE A 40 6.79 -13.72 -6.08
C PHE A 40 7.92 -12.68 -5.94
N VAL A 41 7.76 -11.66 -5.08
CA VAL A 41 8.81 -10.65 -4.86
C VAL A 41 10.06 -11.24 -4.22
N ARG A 42 9.88 -12.19 -3.28
CA ARG A 42 11.00 -12.91 -2.67
C ARG A 42 11.81 -13.69 -3.71
N ASP A 43 11.15 -14.34 -4.67
CA ASP A 43 11.82 -15.18 -5.65
C ASP A 43 12.47 -14.34 -6.75
N ASP A 44 11.85 -13.22 -7.15
CA ASP A 44 12.36 -12.33 -8.19
C ASP A 44 13.53 -11.44 -7.72
N ILE A 45 13.45 -10.91 -6.49
CA ILE A 45 14.43 -9.93 -5.96
C ILE A 45 15.23 -10.49 -4.79
N GLY A 46 14.60 -11.29 -3.92
CA GLY A 46 15.23 -11.88 -2.74
C GLY A 46 14.45 -11.63 -1.45
N ALA A 47 14.79 -12.39 -0.41
CA ALA A 47 14.11 -12.35 0.89
C ALA A 47 14.12 -10.97 1.57
N ILE A 48 15.10 -10.12 1.27
CA ILE A 48 15.19 -8.76 1.81
C ILE A 48 14.13 -7.81 1.23
N ALA A 49 13.64 -8.09 0.01
CA ALA A 49 12.66 -7.26 -0.69
C ALA A 49 11.21 -7.74 -0.48
N LYS A 50 11.01 -8.90 0.15
CA LYS A 50 9.69 -9.45 0.44
C LYS A 50 8.87 -8.42 1.22
N PRO A 51 7.69 -8.00 0.73
CA PRO A 51 6.80 -7.13 1.49
C PRO A 51 6.46 -7.78 2.84
N ASP A 52 6.53 -6.99 3.90
CA ASP A 52 6.07 -7.37 5.23
C ASP A 52 4.57 -7.20 5.38
N ARG A 53 3.99 -6.27 4.60
CA ARG A 53 2.55 -6.01 4.54
C ARG A 53 2.11 -5.79 3.11
N ILE A 54 0.99 -6.41 2.73
CA ILE A 54 0.27 -6.14 1.49
C ILE A 54 -1.12 -5.66 1.85
N GLN A 55 -1.54 -4.56 1.23
CA GLN A 55 -2.89 -4.05 1.31
C GLN A 55 -3.47 -3.91 -0.09
N PHE A 56 -4.57 -4.61 -0.34
CA PHE A 56 -5.33 -4.43 -1.57
C PHE A 56 -6.16 -3.14 -1.49
N SER A 57 -6.22 -2.40 -2.59
CA SER A 57 -6.97 -1.15 -2.67
C SER A 57 -7.56 -0.95 -4.05
N PRO A 58 -8.80 -0.45 -4.17
CA PRO A 58 -9.43 -0.17 -5.46
C PRO A 58 -8.66 0.89 -6.28
N ALA A 59 -7.95 1.81 -5.61
CA ALA A 59 -7.15 2.84 -6.28
C ALA A 59 -6.03 3.37 -5.38
N LEU A 60 -5.00 3.96 -5.97
CA LEU A 60 -3.96 4.69 -5.23
C LEU A 60 -4.26 6.20 -5.16
N PRO A 61 -3.87 6.89 -4.05
CA PRO A 61 -4.06 8.32 -3.92
C PRO A 61 -3.19 9.04 -4.93
N LYS A 62 -3.82 9.65 -5.94
CA LYS A 62 -3.15 10.37 -7.02
C LYS A 62 -3.55 11.82 -7.03
N THR A 63 -2.59 12.68 -7.35
CA THR A 63 -2.87 14.08 -7.69
C THR A 63 -3.70 14.16 -8.98
N ARG A 64 -4.30 15.33 -9.27
CA ARG A 64 -4.97 15.59 -10.57
C ARG A 64 -4.06 15.41 -11.79
N SER A 65 -2.74 15.40 -11.60
CA SER A 65 -1.75 15.09 -12.65
C SER A 65 -1.40 13.61 -12.78
N GLY A 66 -2.05 12.73 -11.99
CA GLY A 66 -1.82 11.28 -11.99
C GLY A 66 -0.66 10.80 -11.09
N LYS A 67 0.11 11.72 -10.50
CA LYS A 67 1.23 11.35 -9.60
C LYS A 67 0.72 10.74 -8.29
N ILE A 68 1.24 9.56 -7.93
CA ILE A 68 0.95 8.88 -6.66
C ILE A 68 1.50 9.69 -5.47
N MET A 69 0.64 10.00 -4.50
CA MET A 69 0.99 10.72 -3.28
C MET A 69 1.50 9.76 -2.20
N ARG A 70 2.71 9.21 -2.40
CA ARG A 70 3.37 8.27 -1.45
C ARG A 70 3.51 8.80 -0.02
N ARG A 71 3.42 10.11 0.18
CA ARG A 71 3.39 10.74 1.51
C ARG A 71 2.19 10.25 2.33
N ILE A 72 1.00 10.20 1.74
CA ILE A 72 -0.24 9.75 2.41
C ILE A 72 -0.11 8.26 2.75
N LEU A 73 0.33 7.46 1.78
CA LEU A 73 0.59 6.02 1.97
C LEU A 73 1.56 5.75 3.13
N ARG A 74 2.67 6.51 3.23
CA ARG A 74 3.61 6.40 4.37
C ARG A 74 2.95 6.68 5.71
N LYS A 75 2.13 7.73 5.80
CA LYS A 75 1.44 8.09 7.04
C LYS A 75 0.44 7.02 7.46
N ILE A 76 -0.33 6.48 6.51
CA ILE A 76 -1.26 5.36 6.76
C ILE A 76 -0.49 4.12 7.23
N ALA A 77 0.58 3.74 6.54
CA ALA A 77 1.41 2.59 6.89
C ALA A 77 2.08 2.72 8.28
N ALA A 78 2.42 3.95 8.68
CA ALA A 78 2.96 4.27 10.01
C ALA A 78 1.89 4.40 11.12
N GLY A 79 0.60 4.25 10.80
CA GLY A 79 -0.48 4.43 11.77
C GLY A 79 -0.84 5.88 12.09
N GLU A 80 -0.24 6.85 11.39
CA GLU A 80 -0.44 8.29 11.59
C GLU A 80 -1.68 8.82 10.84
N LYS A 81 -2.82 8.16 11.05
CA LYS A 81 -4.06 8.35 10.28
C LYS A 81 -4.70 9.74 10.46
N ASP A 82 -4.48 10.38 11.61
CA ASP A 82 -5.05 11.69 11.93
C ASP A 82 -4.16 12.86 11.43
N SER A 83 -3.03 12.56 10.79
CA SER A 83 -2.01 13.55 10.39
C SER A 83 -1.57 13.39 8.94
N LEU A 84 -2.56 13.21 8.05
CA LEU A 84 -2.33 13.04 6.60
C LEU A 84 -1.96 14.33 5.87
N GLY A 85 -2.05 15.51 6.52
CA GLY A 85 -1.74 16.81 5.93
C GLY A 85 -2.67 17.20 4.78
N ASP A 86 -2.20 18.08 3.89
CA ASP A 86 -3.02 18.59 2.77
C ASP A 86 -3.32 17.51 1.72
N THR A 87 -4.60 17.32 1.43
CA THR A 87 -5.18 16.38 0.45
C THR A 87 -5.92 17.09 -0.68
N SER A 88 -5.94 18.43 -0.72
CA SER A 88 -6.69 19.23 -1.70
C SER A 88 -6.29 18.99 -3.17
N THR A 89 -5.09 18.48 -3.38
CA THR A 89 -4.54 18.17 -4.71
C THR A 89 -4.89 16.76 -5.21
N LEU A 90 -5.52 15.92 -4.39
CA LEU A 90 -6.02 14.62 -4.81
C LEU A 90 -7.06 14.78 -5.92
N ALA A 91 -7.00 13.88 -6.90
CA ALA A 91 -8.03 13.74 -7.91
C ALA A 91 -9.32 13.19 -7.29
N ASP A 92 -9.16 12.24 -6.36
CA ASP A 92 -10.23 11.63 -5.60
C ASP A 92 -9.80 11.52 -4.13
N PRO A 93 -10.38 12.33 -3.21
CA PRO A 93 -10.13 12.22 -1.79
C PRO A 93 -10.68 10.94 -1.14
N GLN A 94 -11.71 10.31 -1.70
CA GLN A 94 -12.40 9.15 -1.11
C GLN A 94 -11.48 7.95 -0.96
N VAL A 95 -10.52 7.82 -1.87
CA VAL A 95 -9.48 6.78 -1.85
C VAL A 95 -8.73 6.70 -0.51
N VAL A 96 -8.61 7.82 0.20
CA VAL A 96 -7.95 7.86 1.51
C VAL A 96 -8.80 7.13 2.54
N GLU A 97 -10.11 7.37 2.57
CA GLU A 97 -11.01 6.68 3.49
C GLU A 97 -11.07 5.19 3.20
N ASP A 98 -11.08 4.81 1.93
CA ASP A 98 -11.10 3.40 1.52
C ASP A 98 -9.83 2.70 2.02
N LEU A 99 -8.66 3.32 1.84
CA LEU A 99 -7.40 2.81 2.39
C LEU A 99 -7.39 2.67 3.92
N LEU A 100 -8.17 3.45 4.65
CA LEU A 100 -8.25 3.35 6.11
C LEU A 100 -9.14 2.19 6.58
N LYS A 101 -10.05 1.70 5.72
CA LYS A 101 -11.03 0.64 6.00
C LYS A 101 -10.60 -0.76 5.51
N GLN A 102 -9.72 -0.83 4.51
CA GLN A 102 -9.31 -2.10 3.90
C GLN A 102 -8.44 -2.96 4.84
N GLU A 103 -8.52 -4.27 4.64
CA GLU A 103 -7.71 -5.26 5.33
C GLU A 103 -6.24 -5.20 4.92
N VAL A 104 -5.36 -5.62 5.83
CA VAL A 104 -3.91 -5.67 5.63
C VAL A 104 -3.43 -7.08 5.90
N TYR A 105 -2.75 -7.66 4.92
CA TYR A 105 -2.17 -9.00 4.98
C TYR A 105 -0.69 -8.90 5.34
N SER A 106 -0.21 -9.75 6.24
CA SER A 106 1.19 -9.79 6.71
C SER A 106 1.81 -11.16 6.45
#